data_AF-A0A1M6QPI8-F1
#
_entry.id   AF-A0A1M6QPI8-F1
#
_cell.length_a   1.000
_cell.length_b   1.000
_cell.length_c   1.000
_cell.angle_alpha   90.00
_cell.angle_beta   90.00
_cell.angle_gamma   90.00
#
_symmetry.space_group_name_H-M   'P 1'
#
loop_
_entity.id
_entity.type
_entity.pdbx_description
1 polymer ?
#
loop_
_entity_poly.entity_id
_entity_poly.type
_entity_poly.pdbx_seq_one_letter_code
_entity_poly.pdbx_strand_id
1 'polypeptide(L)' 'MIRVLFVLLMLLGLFFVSLGLLFINYDISPLKKIVDREYVYNDNRLGFQVMLPGLILMLISSWLFMNY' A
#
# COMPACT_ATOMS: atom_id res chain seq x y z
N MET A 1 -15.93 14.24 -12.73
CA MET A 1 -14.54 13.78 -12.92
C MET A 1 -13.77 13.67 -11.60
N ILE A 2 -13.75 14.70 -10.75
CA ILE A 2 -13.05 14.68 -9.44
C ILE A 2 -13.49 13.53 -8.52
N ARG A 3 -14.79 13.20 -8.46
CA ARG A 3 -15.28 12.03 -7.71
C ARG A 3 -14.73 10.68 -8.21
N VAL A 4 -14.50 10.54 -9.52
CA VAL A 4 -13.90 9.32 -10.10
C VAL A 4 -12.42 9.25 -9.75
N LEU A 5 -11.72 10.38 -9.79
CA LEU A 5 -10.32 10.50 -9.37
C LEU A 5 -10.15 10.11 -7.90
N PHE A 6 -11.04 10.56 -7.02
CA PHE A 6 -11.07 10.18 -5.61
C PHE A 6 -11.18 8.66 -5.42
N VAL A 7 -12.15 8.02 -6.07
CA VAL A 7 -12.34 6.56 -5.97
C VAL A 7 -11.10 5.81 -6.45
N LEU A 8 -10.49 6.24 -7.55
CA LEU A 8 -9.27 5.64 -8.08
C LEU A 8 -8.08 5.78 -7.11
N LEU A 9 -7.84 6.97 -6.57
CA LEU A 9 -6.76 7.22 -5.62
C LEU A 9 -6.95 6.44 -4.31
N MET A 10 -8.18 6.35 -3.83
CA MET A 10 -8.50 5.58 -2.63
C MET A 10 -8.28 4.08 -2.84
N LEU A 11 -8.71 3.53 -3.99
CA LEU A 11 -8.47 2.12 -4.34
C LEU A 11 -6.98 1.81 -4.48
N LEU A 12 -6.22 2.67 -5.16
CA LEU A 12 -4.76 2.55 -5.27
C LEU A 12 -4.09 2.62 -3.90
N GLY A 13 -4.49 3.57 -3.06
CA GLY A 13 -3.97 3.72 -1.70
C GLY A 13 -4.18 2.45 -0.86
N LEU A 14 -5.41 1.95 -0.84
CA LEU A 14 -5.77 0.71 -0.14
C LEU A 14 -5.00 -0.51 -0.66
N PHE A 15 -4.79 -0.59 -1.98
CA PHE A 15 -4.01 -1.66 -2.60
C PHE A 15 -2.55 -1.65 -2.11
N PHE A 16 -1.89 -0.50 -2.14
CA PHE A 16 -0.49 -0.38 -1.67
C PHE A 16 -0.37 -0.63 -0.17
N VAL A 17 -1.32 -0.15 0.65
CA VAL A 17 -1.33 -0.43 2.09
C VAL A 17 -1.49 -1.93 2.34
N SER A 18 -2.39 -2.58 1.60
CA SER A 18 -2.62 -4.03 1.72
C SER A 18 -1.38 -4.82 1.32
N LEU A 19 -0.72 -4.46 0.22
CA LEU A 19 0.56 -5.07 -0.18
C LEU A 19 1.63 -4.86 0.89
N GLY A 20 1.78 -3.65 1.42
CA GLY A 20 2.71 -3.35 2.50
C GLY A 20 2.48 -4.20 3.74
N LEU A 21 1.21 -4.39 4.14
CA LEU A 21 0.83 -5.28 5.25
C LEU A 21 1.16 -6.76 4.98
N LEU A 22 1.03 -7.22 3.73
CA LEU A 22 1.42 -8.58 3.35
C LEU A 22 2.93 -8.79 3.42
N PHE A 23 3.73 -7.77 3.10
CA PHE A 23 5.18 -7.80 3.28
C PHE A 23 5.60 -7.67 4.75
N ILE A 24 4.87 -6.92 5.58
CA ILE A 24 5.12 -6.85 7.02
C ILE A 24 4.79 -8.20 7.68
N ASN A 25 3.65 -8.80 7.32
CA ASN A 25 3.21 -10.11 7.83
C ASN A 25 3.62 -11.25 6.89
N TYR A 26 4.83 -11.16 6.33
CA TYR A 26 5.30 -12.04 5.27
C TYR A 26 5.16 -13.53 5.61
N ASP A 27 5.48 -13.90 6.86
CA ASP A 27 5.43 -15.28 7.35
C ASP A 27 4.06 -15.95 7.22
N ILE A 28 3.00 -15.15 7.33
CA ILE A 28 1.59 -15.60 7.27
C ILE A 28 0.98 -15.31 5.88
N SER A 29 1.64 -14.48 5.08
CA SER A 29 1.14 -14.03 3.79
C SER A 29 1.25 -15.11 2.70
N PRO A 30 0.36 -15.07 1.68
CA PRO A 30 0.52 -15.89 0.48
C PRO A 30 1.73 -15.49 -0.37
N LEU A 31 2.34 -14.30 -0.14
CA LEU A 31 3.52 -13.84 -0.87
C LEU A 31 4.73 -14.75 -0.67
N LYS A 32 4.77 -15.50 0.44
CA LYS A 32 5.78 -16.52 0.72
C LYS A 32 5.93 -17.57 -0.38
N LYS A 33 4.90 -17.78 -1.22
CA LYS A 33 4.94 -18.73 -2.34
C LYS A 33 5.56 -18.15 -3.62
N ILE A 34 5.74 -16.84 -3.69
CA ILE A 34 6.04 -16.11 -4.93
C ILE A 34 7.34 -15.31 -4.80
N VAL A 35 7.54 -14.68 -3.65
CA VAL A 35 8.70 -13.85 -3.34
C VAL A 35 9.63 -14.65 -2.45
N ASP A 36 10.94 -14.45 -2.56
CA ASP A 36 11.91 -15.11 -1.68
C ASP A 36 12.07 -14.34 -0.37
N ARG A 37 12.24 -15.06 0.75
CA ARG A 37 12.30 -14.42 2.08
C ARG A 37 13.48 -13.47 2.18
N GLU A 38 14.58 -13.81 1.52
CA GLU A 38 15.84 -13.10 1.64
C GLU A 38 15.71 -11.68 1.07
N TYR A 39 14.92 -11.49 0.01
CA TYR A 39 14.59 -10.18 -0.51
C TYR A 39 13.77 -9.35 0.48
N VAL A 40 12.79 -9.95 1.15
CA VAL A 40 11.89 -9.24 2.08
C VAL A 40 12.59 -8.84 3.39
N TYR A 41 13.47 -9.69 3.92
CA TYR A 41 14.14 -9.46 5.20
C TYR A 41 15.53 -8.80 5.09
N ASN A 42 16.28 -8.96 3.98
CA ASN A 42 17.54 -8.20 3.82
C ASN A 42 17.27 -6.70 3.80
N ASP A 43 16.18 -6.31 3.14
CA ASP A 43 15.68 -4.95 3.21
C ASP A 43 14.49 -4.93 4.16
N ASN A 44 14.78 -4.99 5.47
CA ASN A 44 13.86 -4.95 6.63
C ASN A 44 12.77 -3.85 6.58
N ARG A 45 12.77 -3.03 5.54
CA ARG A 45 11.88 -1.89 5.31
C ARG A 45 10.94 -2.07 4.13
N LEU A 46 11.03 -3.13 3.32
CA LEU A 46 10.20 -3.29 2.11
C LEU A 46 8.71 -3.15 2.37
N GLY A 47 8.18 -3.80 3.42
CA GLY A 47 6.76 -3.65 3.76
C GLY A 47 6.36 -2.21 4.09
N PHE A 48 7.21 -1.48 4.81
CA PHE A 48 7.01 -0.06 5.10
C PHE A 48 7.18 0.82 3.87
N GLN A 49 8.18 0.55 3.02
CA GLN A 49 8.43 1.27 1.77
C GLN A 49 7.27 1.15 0.79
N VAL A 50 6.59 -0.01 0.75
CA VAL A 50 5.41 -0.23 -0.09
C VAL A 50 4.15 0.38 0.55
N MET A 51 4.03 0.34 1.88
CA MET A 51 2.87 0.90 2.60
C MET A 51 2.83 2.43 2.56
N LEU A 52 3.98 3.10 2.64
CA LEU A 52 4.08 4.55 2.77
C LEU A 52 3.49 5.34 1.58
N PRO A 53 3.77 5.00 0.31
CA PRO A 53 3.08 5.60 -0.84
C PRO A 53 1.57 5.41 -0.79
N GLY A 54 1.09 4.24 -0.34
CA GLY A 54 -0.33 3.95 -0.19
C GLY A 54 -1.00 4.88 0.82
N LEU A 55 -0.38 5.09 1.98
CA LEU A 55 -0.86 6.04 2.98
C LEU A 55 -0.89 7.48 2.47
N ILE A 56 0.15 7.90 1.74
CA ILE A 56 0.21 9.23 1.12
C ILE A 56 -0.94 9.41 0.13
N LEU A 57 -1.19 8.41 -0.73
CA LEU A 57 -2.31 8.43 -1.67
C LEU A 57 -3.66 8.54 -0.95
N MET A 58 -3.85 7.81 0.15
CA MET A 58 -5.07 7.90 0.96
C MET A 58 -5.24 9.28 1.59
N LEU A 59 -4.17 9.89 2.10
CA LEU A 59 -4.21 11.25 2.66
C LEU A 59 -4.57 12.28 1.59
N ILE A 60 -3.93 12.23 0.43
CA ILE A 60 -4.24 13.12 -0.71
C ILE A 60 -5.69 12.92 -1.17
N SER A 61 -6.12 11.66 -1.26
CA SER A 61 -7.50 11.33 -1.64
C SER A 61 -8.51 11.90 -0.63
N SER A 62 -8.25 11.74 0.68
CA SER A 62 -9.12 12.27 1.72
C SER A 62 -9.16 13.80 1.70
N TRP A 63 -8.02 14.44 1.48
CA TRP A 63 -7.94 15.90 1.35
C TRP A 63 -8.72 16.41 0.13
N LEU A 64 -8.59 15.74 -1.02
CA LEU A 64 -9.37 16.08 -2.21
C LEU A 64 -10.88 15.96 -1.98
N PHE A 65 -11.32 14.94 -1.22
CA PHE A 65 -12.74 14.76 -0.89
C PHE A 65 -13.29 15.81 0.08
N MET A 66 -12.47 16.27 1.03
CA MET A 66 -12.92 17.29 1.98
C MET A 66 -13.02 18.69 1.36
N ASN A 67 -12.20 18.98 0.34
CA ASN A 67 -12.12 20.29 -0.29
C ASN A 67 -12.97 20.45 -1.56
N TYR A 68 -13.64 19.39 -2.03
CA TYR A 68 -14.48 19.38 -3.25
C TYR A 68 -15.80 18.66 -3.04
#